data_AF-X0GUA3-F1
#
_entry.id   AF-X0GUA3-F1
#
_cell.length_a   1.000
_cell.length_b   1.000
_cell.length_c   1.000
_cell.angle_alpha   90.00
_cell.angle_beta   90.00
_cell.angle_gamma   90.00
#
_symmetry.space_group_name_H-M   'P 1'
#
loop_
_entity.id
_entity.type
_entity.pdbx_description
1 polymer ?
#
loop_
_entity_poly.entity_id
_entity_poly.type
_entity_poly.pdbx_seq_one_letter_code
_entity_poly.pdbx_strand_id
1 'polypeptide(L)'
;MHFVGIYFYAYKKVPTSTQIRFEACRIILASEASSYPDSSSSSWLRDLIMSEYDTARQAAREPIRSTIENKLPILLPKGCKTLFEACPLEAQLQAYLRAHRSDDPPTDLRLQENVTRHIQQTENQSTLTAQPIADWLVGLVNFSTTWLESSRFRAQAL
;
A
#
# COMPACT_ATOMS: atom_id res chain seq x y z
N MET A 1 15.65 -3.99 -10.28
CA MET A 1 15.49 -2.55 -10.58
C MET A 1 14.06 -2.14 -10.23
N HIS A 2 13.90 -1.39 -9.12
CA HIS A 2 12.62 -0.90 -8.60
C HIS A 2 12.16 0.35 -9.38
N PHE A 3 10.86 0.69 -9.41
CA PHE A 3 10.25 1.77 -10.24
C PHE A 3 11.04 3.10 -10.20
N VAL A 4 11.41 3.55 -9.00
CA VAL A 4 12.18 4.79 -8.79
C VAL A 4 13.51 4.78 -9.55
N GLY A 5 14.22 3.65 -9.57
CA GLY A 5 15.49 3.52 -10.29
C GLY A 5 15.31 3.52 -11.81
N ILE A 6 14.24 2.88 -12.31
CA ILE A 6 13.89 2.89 -13.74
C ILE A 6 13.52 4.31 -14.19
N TYR A 7 12.69 5.00 -13.39
CA TYR A 7 12.26 6.36 -13.66
C TYR A 7 13.45 7.33 -13.68
N PHE A 8 14.35 7.24 -12.70
CA PHE A 8 15.55 8.06 -12.67
C PHE A 8 16.47 7.79 -13.86
N TYR A 9 16.64 6.52 -14.26
CA TYR A 9 17.46 6.17 -15.41
C TYR A 9 16.92 6.80 -16.71
N ALA A 10 15.61 6.73 -16.92
CA ALA A 10 14.93 7.21 -18.12
C ALA A 10 14.80 8.74 -18.19
N TYR A 11 14.44 9.39 -17.07
CA TYR A 11 14.07 10.81 -17.06
C TYR A 11 15.07 11.73 -16.36
N LYS A 12 16.14 11.17 -15.77
CA LYS A 12 17.14 11.90 -14.97
C LYS A 12 16.53 12.75 -13.84
N LYS A 13 15.37 12.32 -13.32
CA LYS A 13 14.60 12.99 -12.27
C LYS A 13 14.11 11.95 -11.26
N VAL A 14 13.98 12.34 -10.00
CA VAL A 14 13.30 11.52 -8.98
C VAL A 14 11.79 11.69 -9.17
N PRO A 15 10.99 10.61 -9.19
CA PRO A 15 9.55 10.74 -9.35
C PRO A 15 8.95 11.47 -8.15
N THR A 16 7.96 12.33 -8.41
CA THR A 16 7.23 13.03 -7.36
C THR A 16 6.31 12.08 -6.59
N SER A 17 5.88 12.46 -5.38
CA SER A 17 4.91 11.67 -4.59
C SER A 17 3.65 11.32 -5.39
N THR A 18 3.14 12.27 -6.19
CA THR A 18 1.99 12.05 -7.09
C THR A 18 2.30 11.02 -8.18
N GLN A 19 3.49 11.04 -8.78
CA GLN A 19 3.89 10.06 -9.79
C GLN A 19 4.06 8.66 -9.20
N ILE A 20 4.63 8.56 -7.99
CA ILE A 20 4.74 7.29 -7.26
C ILE A 20 3.34 6.76 -6.93
N ARG A 21 2.45 7.61 -6.40
CA ARG A 21 1.07 7.24 -6.07
C ARG A 21 0.29 6.79 -7.30
N PHE A 22 0.42 7.53 -8.41
CA PHE A 22 -0.23 7.19 -9.68
C PHE A 22 0.14 5.79 -10.15
N GLU A 23 1.44 5.45 -10.15
CA GLU A 23 1.89 4.12 -10.56
C GLU A 23 1.50 3.04 -9.54
N ALA A 24 1.49 3.35 -8.25
CA ALA A 24 0.97 2.44 -7.22
C ALA A 24 -0.53 2.14 -7.42
N CYS A 25 -1.35 3.15 -7.72
CA CYS A 25 -2.77 2.97 -8.05
C CYS A 25 -2.94 2.04 -9.26
N ARG A 26 -2.14 2.22 -10.30
CA ARG A 26 -2.19 1.35 -11.50
C ARG A 26 -1.83 -0.10 -11.18
N ILE A 27 -0.81 -0.32 -10.35
CA ILE A 27 -0.41 -1.66 -9.90
C ILE A 27 -1.56 -2.35 -9.16
N ILE A 28 -2.19 -1.63 -8.22
CA ILE A 28 -3.33 -2.15 -7.45
C ILE A 28 -4.50 -2.47 -8.39
N LEU A 29 -4.94 -1.53 -9.22
CA LEU A 29 -6.10 -1.72 -10.11
C LEU A 29 -5.89 -2.88 -11.09
N ALA A 30 -4.70 -2.99 -11.67
CA ALA A 30 -4.40 -4.07 -12.60
C ALA A 30 -4.29 -5.43 -11.88
N SER A 31 -3.86 -5.45 -10.60
CA SER A 31 -3.92 -6.66 -9.78
C SER A 31 -5.36 -7.08 -9.49
N GLU A 32 -6.25 -6.13 -9.20
CA GLU A 32 -7.67 -6.37 -8.94
C GLU A 32 -8.41 -6.87 -10.18
N ALA A 33 -8.13 -6.28 -11.35
CA ALA A 33 -8.68 -6.72 -12.62
C ALA A 33 -8.27 -8.16 -12.99
N SER A 34 -7.15 -8.64 -12.45
CA SER A 34 -6.64 -10.00 -12.66
C SER A 34 -7.09 -10.98 -11.56
N SER A 35 -7.72 -10.48 -10.49
CA SER A 35 -8.16 -11.26 -9.33
C SER A 35 -9.54 -11.88 -9.56
N TYR A 36 -9.87 -12.94 -8.81
CA TYR A 36 -11.21 -13.52 -8.87
C TYR A 36 -12.26 -12.56 -8.27
N PRO A 37 -13.50 -12.50 -8.81
CA PRO A 37 -14.52 -11.53 -8.39
C PRO A 37 -14.81 -11.49 -6.88
N ASP A 38 -14.69 -12.62 -6.19
CA ASP A 38 -14.98 -12.76 -4.76
C ASP A 38 -13.75 -12.60 -3.83
N SER A 39 -12.60 -12.22 -4.38
CA SER A 39 -11.33 -12.25 -3.63
C SER A 39 -10.91 -10.93 -2.97
N SER A 40 -11.79 -9.91 -2.92
CA SER A 40 -11.43 -8.58 -2.40
C SER A 40 -10.79 -8.66 -1.01
N SER A 41 -9.51 -8.32 -0.92
CA SER A 41 -8.79 -8.29 0.35
C SER A 41 -8.75 -6.86 0.88
N SER A 42 -9.39 -6.64 2.03
CA SER A 42 -9.36 -5.34 2.69
C SER A 42 -7.96 -5.05 3.23
N SER A 43 -7.42 -3.87 2.93
CA SER A 43 -6.08 -3.47 3.33
C SER A 43 -6.01 -1.97 3.55
N TRP A 44 -5.52 -1.54 4.71
CA TRP A 44 -5.32 -0.14 5.04
C TRP A 44 -4.31 0.52 4.11
N LEU A 45 -3.32 -0.25 3.63
CA LEU A 45 -2.32 0.24 2.69
C LEU A 45 -2.96 0.54 1.33
N ARG A 46 -3.91 -0.30 0.91
CA ARG A 46 -4.73 -0.04 -0.28
C ARG A 46 -5.55 1.24 -0.08
N ASP A 47 -6.27 1.33 1.05
CA ASP A 47 -7.11 2.49 1.37
C ASP A 47 -6.30 3.79 1.36
N LEU A 48 -5.09 3.76 1.92
CA LEU A 48 -4.17 4.89 1.98
C LEU A 48 -3.67 5.30 0.58
N ILE A 49 -3.25 4.36 -0.25
CA ILE A 49 -2.74 4.67 -1.61
C ILE A 49 -3.87 5.19 -2.50
N MET A 50 -5.07 4.62 -2.37
CA MET A 50 -6.26 4.97 -3.15
C MET A 50 -7.03 6.19 -2.62
N SER A 51 -6.60 6.78 -1.49
CA SER A 51 -7.37 7.85 -0.83
C SER A 51 -7.50 9.13 -1.65
N GLU A 52 -6.59 9.36 -2.61
CA GLU A 52 -6.66 10.52 -3.52
C GLU A 52 -7.44 10.16 -4.78
N TYR A 53 -8.73 10.48 -4.73
CA TYR A 53 -9.71 10.09 -5.75
C TYR A 53 -9.31 10.51 -7.17
N ASP A 54 -8.80 11.73 -7.36
CA ASP A 54 -8.43 12.19 -8.70
C ASP A 54 -7.27 11.39 -9.30
N THR A 55 -6.23 11.11 -8.50
CA THR A 55 -5.10 10.27 -8.92
C THR A 55 -5.54 8.84 -9.20
N ALA A 56 -6.37 8.24 -8.34
CA ALA A 56 -6.89 6.88 -8.54
C ALA A 56 -7.80 6.79 -9.79
N ARG A 57 -8.66 7.78 -10.00
CA ARG A 57 -9.55 7.88 -11.16
C ARG A 57 -8.78 8.07 -12.46
N GLN A 58 -7.73 8.88 -12.45
CA GLN A 58 -6.86 9.05 -13.61
C GLN A 58 -6.11 7.74 -13.92
N ALA A 59 -5.58 7.07 -12.90
CA ALA A 59 -4.91 5.78 -13.05
C ALA A 59 -5.81 4.70 -13.67
N ALA A 60 -7.10 4.69 -13.33
CA ALA A 60 -8.09 3.75 -13.87
C ALA A 60 -8.45 3.97 -15.34
N ARG A 61 -8.21 5.18 -15.88
CA ARG A 61 -8.53 5.55 -17.28
C ARG A 61 -7.39 5.26 -18.24
N GLU A 62 -6.17 5.11 -17.75
CA GLU A 62 -5.03 4.74 -18.57
C GLU A 62 -5.07 3.24 -18.93
N PRO A 63 -4.70 2.86 -20.17
CA PRO A 63 -4.58 1.46 -20.54
C PRO A 63 -3.71 0.68 -19.55
N ILE A 64 -4.10 -0.55 -19.25
CA ILE A 64 -3.22 -1.48 -18.53
C ILE A 64 -1.99 -1.67 -19.42
N ARG A 65 -0.80 -1.29 -18.91
CA ARG A 65 0.46 -1.44 -19.65
C ARG A 65 0.62 -2.90 -20.11
N SER A 66 1.19 -3.10 -21.29
CA SER A 66 1.41 -4.43 -21.86
C SER A 66 2.24 -5.31 -20.91
N THR A 67 2.11 -6.64 -20.97
CA THR A 67 2.82 -7.58 -20.08
C THR A 67 4.35 -7.42 -20.08
N ILE A 68 4.91 -6.78 -21.12
CA ILE A 68 6.33 -6.44 -21.25
C ILE A 68 6.71 -5.24 -20.36
N GLU A 69 5.83 -4.26 -20.25
CA GLU A 69 5.99 -3.07 -19.41
C GLU A 69 5.47 -3.30 -17.99
N ASN A 70 4.53 -4.23 -17.85
CA ASN A 70 3.78 -4.50 -16.64
C ASN A 70 4.27 -5.80 -16.03
N LYS A 71 5.25 -5.69 -15.12
CA LYS A 71 5.79 -6.83 -14.36
C LYS A 71 4.81 -7.38 -13.31
N LEU A 72 3.51 -7.10 -13.41
CA LEU A 72 2.50 -7.59 -12.48
C LEU A 72 2.46 -9.12 -12.34
N PRO A 73 2.65 -9.94 -13.39
CA PRO A 73 2.76 -11.40 -13.23
C PRO A 73 3.97 -11.82 -12.37
N ILE A 74 4.95 -10.92 -12.19
CA ILE A 74 6.14 -11.11 -11.33
C ILE A 74 5.87 -10.60 -9.90
N LEU A 75 4.82 -9.80 -9.67
CA LEU A 75 4.57 -9.11 -8.40
C LEU A 75 3.58 -9.81 -7.47
N LEU A 76 2.69 -10.67 -8.00
CA LEU A 76 1.84 -11.50 -7.14
C LEU A 76 2.69 -12.64 -6.56
N PRO A 77 2.81 -12.77 -5.22
CA PRO A 77 3.37 -13.96 -4.62
C PRO A 77 2.62 -15.18 -5.17
N LYS A 78 3.36 -16.21 -5.60
CA LYS A 78 2.73 -17.42 -6.18
C LYS A 78 1.69 -17.98 -5.20
N GLY A 79 0.43 -18.04 -5.64
CA GLY A 79 -0.68 -18.56 -4.84
C GLY A 79 -1.57 -17.51 -4.19
N CYS A 80 -1.21 -16.21 -4.23
CA CYS A 80 -2.11 -15.14 -3.80
C CYS A 80 -3.13 -14.81 -4.89
N LYS A 81 -4.41 -14.78 -4.50
CA LYS A 81 -5.57 -14.35 -5.28
C LYS A 81 -5.61 -12.84 -5.46
N THR A 82 -5.11 -12.07 -4.50
CA THR A 82 -4.98 -10.60 -4.60
C THR A 82 -3.64 -10.10 -4.07
N LEU A 83 -3.28 -8.87 -4.48
CA LEU A 83 -2.06 -8.19 -4.05
C LEU A 83 -1.94 -8.02 -2.54
N PHE A 84 -3.06 -7.90 -1.83
CA PHE A 84 -3.09 -7.66 -0.38
C PHE A 84 -3.53 -8.88 0.43
N GLU A 85 -3.68 -10.04 -0.20
CA GLU A 85 -3.97 -11.27 0.52
C GLU A 85 -2.84 -11.59 1.51
N ALA A 86 -3.20 -11.86 2.76
CA ALA A 86 -2.25 -12.08 3.85
C ALA A 86 -1.20 -10.96 4.01
N CYS A 87 -1.57 -9.70 3.71
CA CYS A 87 -0.66 -8.57 3.86
C CYS A 87 -0.15 -8.45 5.31
N PRO A 88 1.18 -8.55 5.56
CA PRO A 88 1.74 -8.54 6.91
C PRO A 88 1.49 -7.19 7.61
N LEU A 89 1.48 -6.10 6.84
CA LEU A 89 1.19 -4.76 7.33
C LEU A 89 -0.25 -4.61 7.82
N GLU A 90 -1.24 -5.19 7.12
CA GLU A 90 -2.64 -5.22 7.61
C GLU A 90 -2.73 -6.08 8.87
N ALA A 91 -2.17 -7.29 8.83
CA ALA A 91 -2.22 -8.22 9.96
C ALA A 91 -1.64 -7.61 11.25
N GLN A 92 -0.52 -6.90 11.13
CA GLN A 92 0.14 -6.25 12.26
C GLN A 92 -0.69 -5.11 12.86
N LEU A 93 -1.27 -4.24 12.03
CA LEU A 93 -2.16 -3.18 12.52
C LEU A 93 -3.42 -3.75 13.18
N GLN A 94 -4.05 -4.75 12.55
CA GLN A 94 -5.24 -5.40 13.09
C GLN A 94 -4.96 -6.09 14.43
N ALA A 95 -3.82 -6.76 14.58
CA ALA A 95 -3.39 -7.34 15.85
C ALA A 95 -3.18 -6.27 16.93
N TYR A 96 -2.56 -5.14 16.57
CA TYR A 96 -2.35 -4.02 17.49
C TYR A 96 -3.67 -3.40 17.97
N LEU A 97 -4.61 -3.14 17.05
CA LEU A 97 -5.92 -2.59 17.36
C LEU A 97 -6.73 -3.53 18.27
N ARG A 98 -6.71 -4.84 18.01
CA ARG A 98 -7.42 -5.83 18.83
C ARG A 98 -6.83 -5.94 20.24
N ALA A 99 -5.51 -5.86 20.38
CA ALA A 99 -4.84 -5.91 21.67
C ALA A 99 -5.18 -4.71 22.58
N HIS A 100 -5.60 -3.58 22.00
CA HIS A 100 -5.96 -2.34 22.71
C HIS A 100 -7.47 -2.03 22.60
N ARG A 101 -8.30 -3.07 22.46
CA ARG A 101 -9.76 -2.92 22.29
C ARG A 101 -10.49 -2.53 23.59
N SER A 102 -9.86 -2.68 24.76
CA SER A 102 -10.46 -2.36 26.08
C SER A 102 -9.72 -1.23 26.82
N ASP A 103 -10.52 -0.42 27.52
CA ASP A 103 -10.24 0.76 28.38
C ASP A 103 -9.47 1.96 27.80
N ASP A 104 -8.58 1.80 26.81
CA ASP A 104 -7.86 2.92 26.19
C ASP A 104 -7.55 2.67 24.70
N PRO A 105 -8.48 3.00 23.77
CA PRO A 105 -8.23 2.81 22.35
C PRO A 105 -7.07 3.71 21.89
N PRO A 106 -6.17 3.21 21.03
CA PRO A 106 -4.99 3.96 20.64
C PRO A 106 -5.39 5.20 19.81
N THR A 107 -4.75 6.32 20.16
CA THR A 107 -4.87 7.58 19.43
C THR A 107 -4.35 7.46 18.00
N ASP A 108 -4.79 8.34 17.10
CA ASP A 108 -4.33 8.38 15.71
C ASP A 108 -2.80 8.49 15.63
N LEU A 109 -2.20 9.36 16.46
CA LEU A 109 -0.76 9.54 16.54
C LEU A 109 -0.05 8.23 16.90
N ARG A 110 -0.54 7.50 17.92
CA ARG A 110 0.05 6.21 18.31
C ARG A 110 -0.05 5.16 17.21
N LEU A 111 -1.14 5.17 16.43
CA LEU A 111 -1.31 4.27 15.30
C LEU A 111 -0.36 4.63 14.15
N GLN A 112 -0.24 5.91 13.81
CA GLN A 112 0.71 6.38 12.80
C GLN A 112 2.16 6.05 13.18
N GLU A 113 2.55 6.24 14.45
CA GLU A 113 3.87 5.86 14.97
C GLU A 113 4.10 4.35 14.89
N ASN A 114 3.10 3.55 15.26
CA ASN A 114 3.16 2.09 15.20
C ASN A 114 3.39 1.60 13.76
N VAL A 115 2.58 2.10 12.82
CA VAL A 115 2.66 1.73 11.41
C VAL A 115 3.95 2.22 10.77
N THR A 116 4.38 3.45 11.06
CA THR A 116 5.66 4.01 10.59
C THR A 116 6.83 3.12 11.00
N ARG A 117 6.89 2.74 12.28
CA ARG A 117 7.93 1.84 12.80
C ARG A 117 7.91 0.50 12.07
N HIS A 118 6.73 -0.05 11.78
CA HIS A 118 6.61 -1.34 11.13
C HIS A 118 6.99 -1.31 9.65
N ILE A 119 6.67 -0.24 8.92
CA ILE A 119 7.14 -0.01 7.55
C ILE A 119 8.67 0.00 7.52
N GLN A 120 9.31 0.77 8.40
CA GLN A 120 10.76 0.87 8.48
C GLN A 120 11.41 -0.47 8.85
N GLN A 121 10.83 -1.20 9.80
CA GLN A 121 11.32 -2.53 10.16
C GLN A 121 11.24 -3.51 8.99
N THR A 122 10.13 -3.49 8.24
CA THR A 122 9.93 -4.35 7.07
C THR A 122 10.96 -4.04 5.98
N GLU A 123 11.22 -2.76 5.72
CA GLU A 123 12.26 -2.31 4.78
C GLU A 123 13.65 -2.78 5.20
N ASN A 124 14.01 -2.61 6.48
CA ASN A 124 15.30 -3.04 7.02
C ASN A 124 15.53 -4.56 6.94
N GLN A 125 14.46 -5.35 6.91
CA GLN A 125 14.50 -6.81 6.79
C GLN A 125 14.44 -7.30 5.33
N SER A 126 14.14 -6.40 4.38
CA SER A 126 14.01 -6.75 2.98
C SER A 126 15.39 -7.00 2.34
N THR A 127 15.51 -8.08 1.58
CA THR A 127 16.69 -8.35 0.74
C THR A 127 16.82 -7.39 -0.44
N LEU A 128 15.71 -6.73 -0.81
CA LEU A 128 15.65 -5.75 -1.87
C LEU A 128 15.22 -4.42 -1.26
N THR A 129 16.18 -3.55 -0.98
CA THR A 129 15.93 -2.25 -0.37
C THR A 129 15.15 -1.36 -1.33
N ALA A 130 13.99 -0.88 -0.89
CA ALA A 130 13.16 0.11 -1.55
C ALA A 130 12.95 1.35 -0.65
N GLN A 131 13.99 1.78 0.08
CA GLN A 131 13.96 2.93 1.00
C GLN A 131 13.14 4.15 0.51
N PRO A 132 13.28 4.64 -0.75
CA PRO A 132 12.47 5.77 -1.21
C PRO A 132 10.96 5.52 -1.18
N ILE A 133 10.52 4.28 -1.33
CA ILE A 133 9.11 3.88 -1.19
C ILE A 133 8.71 3.78 0.27
N ALA A 134 9.57 3.24 1.13
CA ALA A 134 9.31 3.19 2.56
C ALA A 134 9.13 4.60 3.13
N ASP A 135 10.03 5.53 2.79
CA ASP A 135 9.95 6.94 3.18
C ASP A 135 8.68 7.62 2.63
N TRP A 136 8.35 7.34 1.36
CA TRP A 136 7.12 7.84 0.74
C TRP A 136 5.87 7.33 1.47
N LEU A 137 5.80 6.03 1.80
CA LEU A 137 4.69 5.43 2.56
C LEU A 137 4.57 6.04 3.95
N VAL A 138 5.67 6.23 4.66
CA VAL A 138 5.70 6.93 5.95
C VAL A 138 5.17 8.36 5.81
N GLY A 139 5.56 9.06 4.73
CA GLY A 139 5.00 10.37 4.40
C GLY A 139 3.49 10.34 4.22
N LEU A 140 2.94 9.33 3.53
CA LEU A 140 1.49 9.16 3.36
C LEU A 140 0.77 8.90 4.69
N VAL A 141 1.30 7.98 5.48
CA VAL A 141 0.75 7.58 6.79
C VAL A 141 0.59 8.79 7.71
N ASN A 142 1.59 9.68 7.73
CA ASN A 142 1.59 10.86 8.59
C ASN A 142 0.81 12.05 7.99
N PHE A 143 0.52 12.04 6.69
CA PHE A 143 -0.21 13.13 6.03
C PHE A 143 -1.73 13.05 6.25
N SER A 144 -2.29 11.86 6.47
CA SER A 144 -3.73 11.66 6.65
C SER A 144 -4.04 10.64 7.73
N THR A 145 -5.20 10.77 8.38
CA THR A 145 -5.76 9.79 9.33
C THR A 145 -7.01 9.08 8.79
N THR A 146 -7.50 9.44 7.59
CA THR A 146 -8.77 8.91 7.04
C THR A 146 -8.78 7.38 6.89
N TRP A 147 -7.63 6.78 6.60
CA TRP A 147 -7.44 5.34 6.49
C TRP A 147 -7.52 4.60 7.84
N LEU A 148 -7.42 5.31 8.97
CA LEU A 148 -7.54 4.70 10.30
C LEU A 148 -8.98 4.35 10.65
N GLU A 149 -9.96 5.11 10.15
CA GLU A 149 -11.38 4.84 10.39
C GLU A 149 -11.79 3.49 9.82
N SER A 150 -11.44 3.22 8.56
CA SER A 150 -11.69 1.93 7.92
C SER A 150 -10.96 0.79 8.63
N SER A 151 -9.72 1.04 9.07
CA SER A 151 -8.90 0.06 9.80
C SER A 151 -9.50 -0.32 11.15
N ARG A 152 -10.00 0.67 11.91
CA ARG A 152 -10.69 0.46 13.20
C ARG A 152 -11.99 -0.30 13.03
N PHE A 153 -12.78 0.05 12.01
CA PHE A 153 -14.02 -0.65 11.71
C PHE A 153 -13.76 -2.14 11.43
N ARG A 154 -12.74 -2.46 10.63
CA ARG A 154 -12.32 -3.86 10.37
C ARG A 154 -11.85 -4.60 11.63
N ALA A 155 -11.20 -3.91 12.56
CA ALA A 155 -10.77 -4.51 13.82
C ALA A 155 -11.94 -4.87 14.76
N GLN A 156 -13.09 -4.20 14.59
CA GLN A 156 -14.30 -4.43 15.39
C GLN A 156 -15.20 -5.53 14.80
N ALA A 157 -15.19 -5.69 13.47
CA ALA A 157 -16.05 -6.63 12.73
C ALA A 157 -15.59 -8.11 12.82
N LEU A 158 -14.44 -8.37 13.45
CA LEU A 158 -13.86 -9.70 13.71
C LEU A 158 -13.70 -9.91 15.22
#